data_AF-A0A7W0SRC1-F1
#
_entry.id   AF-A0A7W0SRC1-F1
#
_cell.length_a   1.000
_cell.length_b   1.000
_cell.length_c   1.000
_cell.angle_alpha   90.00
_cell.angle_beta   90.00
_cell.angle_gamma   90.00
#
_symmetry.space_group_name_H-M   'P 1'
#
loop_
_entity.id
_entity.type
_entity.pdbx_description
1 polymer ?
#
loop_
_entity_poly.entity_id
_entity_poly.type
_entity_poly.pdbx_seq_one_letter_code
_entity_poly.pdbx_strand_id
1 'polypeptide(L)'
;MKSAVSVVHGLPVEVEVEPILAWRSWTLTGRRDGEGLLLRPVTAGSRAWRPREIAHATCRLAWSHEAPNADCSCGLHATREIDLLRRTRCPAVLGRVALWGRVIEHEHGYRARFAYPQRLRLICQFCFWQGSAASAKPDVVSWYARDLLVPMCVHHLGVAEANGMRPRRILPAGLVDLRLRETYAVDALVI
;
A
#
# COMPACT_ATOMS: atom_id res chain seq x y z
N MET A 1 52.62 -15.73 -30.67
CA MET A 1 51.85 -14.47 -30.79
C MET A 1 50.57 -14.59 -29.99
N LYS A 2 50.47 -13.89 -28.85
CA LYS A 2 49.21 -13.75 -28.10
C LYS A 2 48.67 -12.36 -28.41
N SER A 3 47.53 -12.28 -29.10
CA SER A 3 46.81 -11.01 -29.31
C SER A 3 46.24 -10.55 -27.98
N ALA A 4 46.68 -9.39 -27.52
CA ALA A 4 46.07 -8.70 -26.39
C ALA A 4 44.77 -8.03 -26.88
N VAL A 5 43.63 -8.54 -26.44
CA VAL A 5 42.35 -7.84 -26.60
C VAL A 5 42.28 -6.79 -25.49
N SER A 6 42.50 -5.54 -25.86
CA SER A 6 42.31 -4.39 -24.99
C SER A 6 40.82 -4.20 -24.75
N VAL A 7 40.35 -4.48 -23.53
CA VAL A 7 38.99 -4.15 -23.10
C VAL A 7 38.94 -2.65 -22.87
N VAL A 8 38.24 -1.93 -23.76
CA VAL A 8 37.91 -0.52 -23.56
C VAL A 8 36.87 -0.46 -22.45
N HIS A 9 37.26 -0.04 -21.25
CA HIS A 9 36.30 0.28 -20.21
C HIS A 9 35.61 1.60 -20.59
N GLY A 10 34.33 1.51 -20.96
CA GLY A 10 33.49 2.69 -21.17
C GLY A 10 33.48 3.54 -19.90
N LEU A 11 33.55 4.87 -20.07
CA LEU A 11 33.44 5.80 -18.96
C LEU A 11 32.09 5.62 -18.26
N PRO A 12 32.04 5.73 -16.92
CA PRO A 12 30.77 5.67 -16.20
C PRO A 12 29.86 6.81 -16.69
N VAL A 13 28.62 6.45 -17.06
CA VAL A 13 27.56 7.39 -17.41
C VAL A 13 26.59 7.46 -16.24
N GLU A 14 26.34 8.66 -15.75
CA GLU A 14 25.28 8.89 -14.77
C GLU A 14 23.91 8.74 -15.45
N VAL A 15 23.04 7.95 -14.83
CA VAL A 15 21.67 7.71 -15.32
C VAL A 15 20.71 8.01 -14.18
N GLU A 16 19.79 8.94 -14.43
CA GLU A 16 18.64 9.17 -13.57
C GLU A 16 17.49 8.27 -14.03
N VAL A 17 16.89 7.54 -13.09
CA VAL A 17 15.75 6.65 -13.38
C VAL A 17 14.60 7.04 -12.47
N GLU A 18 13.50 7.47 -13.07
CA GLU A 18 12.28 7.77 -12.33
C GLU A 18 11.65 6.50 -11.75
N PRO A 19 11.09 6.56 -10.52
CA PRO A 19 10.38 5.41 -9.96
C PRO A 19 9.09 5.15 -10.73
N ILE A 20 8.71 3.88 -10.86
CA ILE A 20 7.43 3.51 -11.44
C ILE A 20 6.32 3.87 -10.45
N LEU A 21 5.38 4.71 -10.87
CA LEU A 21 4.23 5.09 -10.07
C LEU A 21 3.02 4.19 -10.37
N ALA A 22 2.53 3.49 -9.34
CA ALA A 22 1.44 2.52 -9.44
C ALA A 22 0.40 2.71 -8.32
N TRP A 23 -0.67 1.92 -8.33
CA TRP A 23 -1.74 1.94 -7.33
C TRP A 23 -1.59 0.80 -6.32
N ARG A 24 -1.88 1.09 -5.06
CA ARG A 24 -1.90 0.07 -4.00
C ARG A 24 -2.96 0.38 -2.96
N SER A 25 -3.43 -0.67 -2.29
CA SER A 25 -4.31 -0.61 -1.14
C SER A 25 -3.70 -1.30 0.09
N TRP A 26 -4.12 -0.87 1.27
CA TRP A 26 -3.68 -1.43 2.55
C TRP A 26 -4.86 -1.58 3.52
N THR A 27 -4.72 -2.53 4.44
CA THR A 27 -5.46 -2.47 5.71
C THR A 27 -4.75 -1.48 6.64
N LEU A 28 -5.46 -0.96 7.64
CA LEU A 28 -4.92 0.02 8.57
C LEU A 28 -4.99 -0.51 10.00
N THR A 29 -3.87 -0.42 10.72
CA THR A 29 -3.84 -0.69 12.16
C THR A 29 -3.37 0.54 12.90
N GLY A 30 -3.81 0.72 14.15
CA GLY A 30 -3.41 1.82 15.00
C GLY A 30 -4.04 1.75 16.38
N ARG A 31 -3.57 2.59 17.29
CA ARG A 31 -4.07 2.66 18.66
C ARG A 31 -5.49 3.23 18.70
N ARG A 32 -6.17 3.01 19.82
CA ARG A 32 -7.58 3.41 20.05
C ARG A 32 -7.84 4.92 19.91
N ASP A 33 -6.80 5.73 20.01
CA ASP A 33 -6.82 7.19 19.88
C ASP A 33 -6.57 7.67 18.44
N GLY A 34 -6.29 6.76 17.51
CA GLY A 34 -5.95 7.08 16.12
C GLY A 34 -4.46 7.39 15.90
N GLU A 35 -3.59 7.04 16.86
CA GLU A 35 -2.13 7.19 16.76
C GLU A 35 -1.43 5.88 16.38
N GLY A 36 -0.13 5.96 16.04
CA GLY A 36 0.68 4.77 15.76
C GLY A 36 0.20 4.01 14.51
N LEU A 37 -0.22 4.75 13.49
CA LEU A 37 -0.80 4.21 12.27
C LEU A 37 0.22 3.36 11.49
N LEU A 38 -0.19 2.16 11.11
CA LEU A 38 0.59 1.23 10.30
C LEU A 38 -0.24 0.73 9.13
N LEU A 39 0.27 0.99 7.92
CA LEU A 39 -0.18 0.41 6.66
C LEU A 39 0.21 -1.07 6.63
N ARG A 40 -0.80 -1.94 6.57
CA ARG A 40 -0.63 -3.39 6.56
C ARG A 40 -0.94 -3.90 5.16
N PRO A 41 -0.07 -4.74 4.56
CA PRO A 41 -0.44 -5.44 3.34
C PRO A 41 -1.70 -6.28 3.57
N VAL A 42 -2.58 -6.29 2.58
CA VAL A 42 -3.83 -7.07 2.63
C VAL A 42 -3.58 -8.59 2.67
N THR A 43 -2.40 -9.02 2.20
CA THR A 43 -1.95 -10.41 2.27
C THR A 43 -1.44 -10.75 3.68
N ALA A 44 -2.09 -11.72 4.32
CA ALA A 44 -1.78 -12.17 5.67
C ALA A 44 -0.30 -12.60 5.84
N GLY A 45 0.28 -12.22 6.98
CA GLY A 45 1.66 -12.56 7.34
C GLY A 45 2.75 -11.69 6.70
N SER A 46 2.38 -10.69 5.91
CA SER A 46 3.33 -9.71 5.38
C SER A 46 3.67 -8.64 6.42
N ARG A 47 4.91 -8.12 6.38
CA ARG A 47 5.35 -7.07 7.29
C ARG A 47 4.59 -5.77 7.03
N ALA A 48 4.26 -5.07 8.12
CA ALA A 48 3.69 -3.73 8.07
C ALA A 48 4.70 -2.76 7.41
N TRP A 49 4.20 -1.80 6.65
CA TRP A 49 5.00 -0.70 6.15
C TRP A 49 5.14 0.31 7.27
N ARG A 50 6.38 0.56 7.69
CA ARG A 50 6.66 1.48 8.79
C ARG A 50 6.64 2.93 8.28
N PRO A 51 6.22 3.89 9.12
CA PRO A 51 6.22 5.30 8.74
C PRO A 51 7.63 5.77 8.38
N ARG A 52 7.77 6.53 7.29
CA ARG A 52 9.04 7.15 6.87
C ARG A 52 10.19 6.17 6.64
N GLU A 53 9.86 4.89 6.45
CA GLU A 53 10.81 3.84 6.10
C GLU A 53 10.46 3.29 4.71
N ILE A 54 11.49 3.00 3.92
CA ILE A 54 11.34 2.32 2.64
C ILE A 54 10.78 0.91 2.89
N ALA A 55 9.69 0.56 2.22
CA ALA A 55 9.21 -0.81 2.23
C ALA A 55 10.14 -1.67 1.39
N HIS A 56 10.61 -2.77 1.96
CA HIS A 56 11.47 -3.74 1.29
C HIS A 56 10.75 -5.05 1.05
N ALA A 57 10.87 -5.57 -0.17
CA ALA A 57 10.35 -6.88 -0.51
C ALA A 57 11.12 -7.98 0.22
N THR A 58 10.38 -8.89 0.84
CA THR A 58 10.94 -10.09 1.46
C THR A 58 10.27 -11.33 0.91
N CYS A 59 11.03 -12.41 0.69
CA CYS A 59 10.48 -13.72 0.39
C CYS A 59 10.56 -14.63 1.62
N ARG A 60 9.59 -15.54 1.78
CA ARG A 60 9.66 -16.61 2.79
C ARG A 60 10.77 -17.62 2.51
N LEU A 61 11.20 -17.71 1.24
CA LEU A 61 12.31 -18.54 0.77
C LEU A 61 13.57 -17.69 0.52
N ALA A 62 13.84 -16.69 1.36
CA ALA A 62 14.94 -15.73 1.17
C ALA A 62 16.33 -16.38 1.06
N TRP A 63 16.49 -17.61 1.55
CA TRP A 63 17.71 -18.41 1.40
C TRP A 63 17.93 -18.90 -0.05
N SER A 64 16.88 -18.96 -0.87
CA SER A 64 16.92 -19.44 -2.25
C SER A 64 17.01 -18.30 -3.27
N HIS A 65 16.39 -17.15 -3.01
CA HIS A 65 16.43 -16.01 -3.93
C HIS A 65 16.11 -14.67 -3.26
N GLU A 66 16.55 -13.59 -3.90
CA GLU A 66 16.13 -12.23 -3.56
C GLU A 66 14.73 -11.90 -4.08
N ALA A 67 13.98 -11.08 -3.35
CA ALA A 67 12.68 -10.58 -3.79
C ALA A 67 12.80 -9.22 -4.51
N PRO A 68 12.08 -9.00 -5.62
CA PRO A 68 11.23 -9.96 -6.33
C PRO A 68 12.06 -10.92 -7.20
N ASN A 69 11.57 -12.14 -7.35
CA ASN A 69 12.09 -13.13 -8.29
C ASN A 69 11.03 -13.45 -9.36
N ALA A 70 11.47 -13.70 -10.60
CA ALA A 70 10.58 -13.97 -11.73
C ALA A 70 9.74 -15.24 -11.53
N ASP A 71 10.35 -16.28 -10.97
CA ASP A 71 9.77 -17.61 -10.75
C ASP A 71 9.07 -17.74 -9.38
N CYS A 72 8.88 -16.63 -8.67
CA CYS A 72 8.19 -16.57 -7.38
C CYS A 72 7.12 -15.47 -7.42
N SER A 73 6.13 -15.51 -6.53
CA SER A 73 5.13 -14.45 -6.36
C SER A 73 5.56 -13.34 -5.38
N CYS A 74 6.78 -13.43 -4.83
CA CYS A 74 7.32 -12.49 -3.85
C CYS A 74 7.52 -11.08 -4.44
N GLY A 75 7.50 -10.05 -3.61
CA GLY A 75 7.63 -8.67 -4.05
C GLY A 75 6.57 -7.75 -3.48
N LEU A 76 6.80 -6.45 -3.62
CA LEU A 76 5.80 -5.43 -3.29
C LEU A 76 4.90 -5.22 -4.50
N HIS A 77 3.67 -5.72 -4.42
CA HIS A 77 2.68 -5.66 -5.49
C HIS A 77 2.03 -4.27 -5.62
N ALA A 78 1.82 -3.80 -6.84
CA ALA A 78 1.00 -2.63 -7.13
C ALA A 78 0.33 -2.81 -8.50
N THR A 79 -0.83 -2.20 -8.70
CA THR A 79 -1.61 -2.32 -9.95
C THR A 79 -1.43 -1.09 -10.83
N ARG A 80 -1.60 -1.26 -12.14
CA ARG A 80 -1.59 -0.14 -13.10
C ARG A 80 -2.82 0.74 -12.98
N GLU A 81 -3.94 0.11 -12.67
CA GLU A 81 -5.25 0.75 -12.58
C GLU A 81 -5.82 0.62 -11.17
N ILE A 82 -6.53 1.66 -10.74
CA ILE A 82 -7.14 1.72 -9.41
C ILE A 82 -8.31 0.73 -9.26
N ASP A 83 -9.05 0.47 -10.34
CA ASP A 83 -10.24 -0.37 -10.31
C ASP A 83 -9.93 -1.85 -10.04
N LEU A 84 -8.72 -2.29 -10.38
CA LEU A 84 -8.20 -3.61 -10.03
C LEU A 84 -8.15 -3.83 -8.50
N LEU A 85 -8.05 -2.75 -7.72
CA LEU A 85 -8.03 -2.82 -6.26
C LEU A 85 -9.43 -2.94 -5.63
N ARG A 86 -10.52 -2.77 -6.39
CA ARG A 86 -11.91 -2.82 -5.84
C ARG A 86 -12.26 -4.14 -5.18
N ARG A 87 -11.64 -5.24 -5.63
CA ARG A 87 -11.82 -6.58 -5.06
C ARG A 87 -10.81 -6.93 -3.99
N THR A 88 -9.99 -5.97 -3.56
CA THR A 88 -9.09 -6.16 -2.42
C THR A 88 -9.92 -6.52 -1.20
N ARG A 89 -9.44 -7.47 -0.40
CA ARG A 89 -10.08 -7.81 0.87
C ARG A 89 -9.81 -6.71 1.91
N CYS A 90 -10.88 -6.11 2.40
CA CYS A 90 -10.90 -5.11 3.47
C CYS A 90 -9.94 -3.91 3.30
N PRO A 91 -9.91 -3.22 2.14
CA PRO A 91 -9.04 -2.07 1.95
C PRO A 91 -9.53 -0.90 2.80
N ALA A 92 -8.63 -0.35 3.62
CA ALA A 92 -8.87 0.85 4.43
C ALA A 92 -8.23 2.10 3.81
N VAL A 93 -7.12 1.92 3.10
CA VAL A 93 -6.33 3.00 2.51
C VAL A 93 -6.09 2.71 1.04
N LEU A 94 -6.29 3.72 0.18
CA LEU A 94 -5.80 3.74 -1.20
C LEU A 94 -4.60 4.68 -1.31
N GLY A 95 -3.72 4.39 -2.25
CA GLY A 95 -2.59 5.27 -2.53
C GLY A 95 -1.93 5.07 -3.88
N ARG A 96 -1.22 6.12 -4.27
CA ARG A 96 -0.16 6.03 -5.29
C ARG A 96 1.13 5.63 -4.59
N VAL A 97 1.87 4.72 -5.20
CA VAL A 97 3.12 4.19 -4.65
C VAL A 97 4.24 4.33 -5.67
N ALA A 98 5.40 4.76 -5.22
CA ALA A 98 6.64 4.72 -5.99
C ALA A 98 7.28 3.34 -5.84
N LEU A 99 7.71 2.75 -6.94
CA LEU A 99 8.35 1.45 -7.03
C LEU A 99 9.72 1.57 -7.68
N TRP A 100 10.74 0.94 -7.09
CA TRP A 100 12.11 1.00 -7.63
C TRP A 100 12.98 -0.19 -7.22
N GLY A 101 14.23 -0.17 -7.67
CA GLY A 101 15.18 -1.28 -7.58
C GLY A 101 14.91 -2.31 -8.67
N ARG A 102 14.84 -3.59 -8.30
CA ARG A 102 14.36 -4.63 -9.23
C ARG A 102 12.84 -4.55 -9.31
N VAL A 103 12.30 -4.35 -10.51
CA VAL A 103 10.86 -4.35 -10.79
C VAL A 103 10.55 -5.40 -11.83
N ILE A 104 9.51 -6.18 -11.59
CA ILE A 104 8.96 -7.16 -12.53
C ILE A 104 7.57 -6.70 -12.91
N GLU A 105 7.37 -6.44 -14.20
CA GLU A 105 6.07 -6.11 -14.78
C GLU A 105 5.23 -7.37 -14.97
N HIS A 106 3.92 -7.23 -14.74
CA HIS A 106 2.89 -8.22 -14.97
C HIS A 106 1.75 -7.56 -15.75
N GLU A 107 0.88 -8.37 -16.34
CA GLU A 107 -0.26 -7.91 -17.16
C GLU A 107 -1.05 -6.75 -16.51
N HIS A 108 -1.26 -6.81 -15.20
CA HIS A 108 -2.10 -5.87 -14.45
C HIS A 108 -1.32 -4.96 -13.48
N GLY A 109 0.01 -5.04 -13.45
CA GLY A 109 0.76 -4.39 -12.39
C GLY A 109 2.24 -4.69 -12.33
N TYR A 110 2.79 -4.54 -11.14
CA TYR A 110 4.22 -4.62 -10.88
C TYR A 110 4.49 -5.33 -9.56
N ARG A 111 5.65 -5.98 -9.48
CA ARG A 111 6.28 -6.41 -8.23
C ARG A 111 7.63 -5.75 -8.11
N ALA A 112 7.87 -4.99 -7.06
CA ALA A 112 9.13 -4.25 -6.86
C ALA A 112 9.91 -4.71 -5.63
N ARG A 113 11.21 -4.43 -5.63
CA ARG A 113 12.12 -4.61 -4.49
C ARG A 113 11.88 -3.58 -3.41
N PHE A 114 11.73 -2.32 -3.82
CA PHE A 114 11.52 -1.20 -2.92
C PHE A 114 10.25 -0.46 -3.29
N ALA A 115 9.59 0.08 -2.27
CA ALA A 115 8.45 0.95 -2.48
C ALA A 115 8.24 1.94 -1.33
N TYR A 116 7.57 3.04 -1.63
CA TYR A 116 7.12 4.00 -0.62
C TYR A 116 5.81 4.67 -1.08
N PRO A 117 4.81 4.85 -0.20
CA PRO A 117 3.60 5.57 -0.57
C PRO A 117 3.95 7.01 -0.94
N GLN A 118 3.31 7.54 -1.96
CA GLN A 118 3.52 8.92 -2.41
C GLN A 118 2.30 9.79 -2.08
N ARG A 119 1.11 9.21 -2.18
CA ARG A 119 -0.15 9.86 -1.84
C ARG A 119 -1.09 8.84 -1.21
N LEU A 120 -1.80 9.22 -0.15
CA LEU A 120 -2.71 8.33 0.58
C LEU A 120 -4.07 9.00 0.80
N ARG A 121 -5.11 8.17 0.92
CA ARG A 121 -6.46 8.55 1.35
C ARG A 121 -7.16 7.38 2.03
N LEU A 122 -7.90 7.65 3.10
CA LEU A 122 -8.85 6.69 3.68
C LEU A 122 -10.04 6.43 2.75
N ILE A 123 -10.48 5.19 2.67
CA ILE A 123 -11.67 4.80 1.91
C ILE A 123 -12.66 3.97 2.71
N CYS A 124 -13.95 4.16 2.44
CA CYS A 124 -14.96 3.20 2.85
C CYS A 124 -14.91 1.98 1.93
N GLN A 125 -14.53 0.82 2.47
CA GLN A 125 -14.37 -0.42 1.70
C GLN A 125 -15.63 -0.81 0.90
N PHE A 126 -16.82 -0.59 1.47
CA PHE A 126 -18.08 -1.01 0.87
C PHE A 126 -18.48 -0.07 -0.27
N CYS A 127 -18.34 1.24 -0.08
CA CYS A 127 -18.52 2.21 -1.16
C CYS A 127 -17.53 1.96 -2.30
N PHE A 128 -16.26 1.65 -1.99
CA PHE A 128 -15.27 1.36 -3.02
C PHE A 128 -15.59 0.08 -3.79
N TRP A 129 -16.06 -0.94 -3.09
CA TRP A 129 -16.49 -2.19 -3.71
C TRP A 129 -17.71 -2.00 -4.61
N GLN A 130 -18.70 -1.19 -4.22
CA GLN A 130 -19.93 -0.97 -4.99
C GLN A 130 -19.78 0.07 -6.12
N GLY A 131 -18.99 1.11 -5.89
CA GLY A 131 -18.88 2.28 -6.77
C GLY A 131 -17.46 2.51 -7.26
N SER A 132 -16.96 3.73 -7.07
CA SER A 132 -15.63 4.16 -7.52
C SER A 132 -14.78 4.63 -6.34
N ALA A 133 -13.47 4.76 -6.57
CA ALA A 133 -12.57 5.32 -5.56
C ALA A 133 -12.96 6.75 -5.16
N ALA A 134 -13.42 7.56 -6.12
CA ALA A 134 -13.80 8.95 -5.90
C ALA A 134 -14.94 9.08 -4.87
N SER A 135 -15.99 8.25 -5.01
CA SER A 135 -17.16 8.25 -4.12
C SER A 135 -16.96 7.47 -2.81
N ALA A 136 -15.87 6.72 -2.67
CA ALA A 136 -15.59 5.88 -1.50
C ALA A 136 -15.12 6.66 -0.25
N LYS A 137 -15.74 7.79 0.05
CA LYS A 137 -15.36 8.64 1.19
C LYS A 137 -15.89 8.07 2.51
N PRO A 138 -15.04 7.86 3.53
CA PRO A 138 -15.48 7.53 4.88
C PRO A 138 -15.79 8.82 5.68
N ASP A 139 -16.74 8.71 6.60
CA ASP A 139 -17.07 9.75 7.58
C ASP A 139 -16.38 9.48 8.92
N VAL A 140 -16.21 8.19 9.24
CA VAL A 140 -15.69 7.71 10.51
C VAL A 140 -14.66 6.59 10.31
N VAL A 141 -13.84 6.36 11.34
CA VAL A 141 -12.96 5.21 11.45
C VAL A 141 -13.32 4.44 12.71
N SER A 142 -13.76 3.20 12.51
CA SER A 142 -14.10 2.26 13.56
C SER A 142 -12.85 1.51 14.01
N TRP A 143 -12.57 1.54 15.31
CA TRP A 143 -11.49 0.77 15.92
C TRP A 143 -12.03 -0.53 16.53
N TYR A 144 -11.44 -1.66 16.13
CA TYR A 144 -11.83 -3.02 16.54
C TYR A 144 -10.70 -3.72 17.32
N ALA A 145 -10.92 -4.99 17.67
CA ALA A 145 -9.87 -5.82 18.26
C ALA A 145 -8.63 -5.93 17.36
N ARG A 146 -7.48 -6.23 17.96
CA ARG A 146 -6.17 -6.35 17.27
C ARG A 146 -5.77 -5.07 16.54
N ASP A 147 -6.15 -3.92 17.10
CA ASP A 147 -5.80 -2.59 16.62
C ASP A 147 -6.27 -2.27 15.19
N LEU A 148 -7.28 -2.99 14.68
CA LEU A 148 -7.78 -2.79 13.33
C LEU A 148 -8.61 -1.50 13.24
N LEU A 149 -8.24 -0.63 12.30
CA LEU A 149 -8.96 0.59 11.96
C LEU A 149 -9.68 0.39 10.62
N VAL A 150 -11.01 0.54 10.63
CA VAL A 150 -11.86 0.35 9.44
C VAL A 150 -12.62 1.64 9.15
N PRO A 151 -12.24 2.39 8.11
CA PRO A 151 -12.98 3.57 7.68
C PRO A 151 -14.31 3.18 7.03
N MET A 152 -15.39 3.87 7.40
CA MET A 152 -16.72 3.67 6.83
C MET A 152 -17.44 5.02 6.66
N CYS A 153 -18.34 5.09 5.69
CA CYS A 153 -19.37 6.14 5.72
C CYS A 153 -20.42 5.81 6.78
N VAL A 154 -21.18 6.80 7.23
CA VAL A 154 -22.22 6.62 8.26
C VAL A 154 -23.25 5.56 7.89
N HIS A 155 -23.61 5.47 6.59
CA HIS A 155 -24.53 4.46 6.08
C HIS A 155 -23.97 3.04 6.31
N HIS A 156 -22.74 2.79 5.87
CA HIS A 156 -22.13 1.47 6.01
C HIS A 156 -21.73 1.12 7.44
N LEU A 157 -21.46 2.11 8.30
CA LEU A 157 -21.36 1.88 9.73
C LEU A 157 -22.68 1.33 10.29
N GLY A 158 -23.81 1.97 9.98
CA GLY A 158 -25.13 1.51 10.43
C GLY A 158 -25.45 0.09 9.95
N VAL A 159 -25.12 -0.24 8.70
CA VAL A 159 -25.24 -1.62 8.17
C VAL A 159 -24.34 -2.58 8.95
N ALA A 160 -23.09 -2.22 9.22
CA ALA A 160 -22.17 -3.07 9.97
C ALA A 160 -22.67 -3.34 11.40
N GLU A 161 -23.14 -2.31 12.11
CA GLU A 161 -23.67 -2.43 13.46
C GLU A 161 -24.95 -3.29 13.51
N ALA A 162 -25.85 -3.15 12.53
CA ALA A 162 -27.03 -3.98 12.39
C ALA A 162 -26.68 -5.48 12.17
N ASN A 163 -25.51 -5.76 11.59
CA ASN A 163 -24.98 -7.11 11.40
C ASN A 163 -24.04 -7.57 12.54
N GLY A 164 -24.10 -6.91 13.70
CA GLY A 164 -23.37 -7.32 14.91
C GLY A 164 -21.91 -6.86 15.00
N MET A 165 -21.42 -6.08 14.03
CA MET A 165 -20.06 -5.52 14.07
C MET A 165 -20.04 -4.26 14.94
N ARG A 166 -19.78 -4.43 16.24
CA ARG A 166 -19.73 -3.30 17.18
C ARG A 166 -18.30 -2.75 17.32
N PRO A 167 -18.02 -1.51 16.88
CA PRO A 167 -16.73 -0.89 17.11
C PRO A 167 -16.52 -0.63 18.60
N ARG A 168 -15.28 -0.76 19.07
CA ARG A 168 -14.91 -0.42 20.45
C ARG A 168 -14.70 1.08 20.64
N ARG A 169 -14.39 1.78 19.55
CA ARG A 169 -14.28 3.24 19.48
C ARG A 169 -14.55 3.69 18.05
N ILE A 170 -15.12 4.87 17.90
CA ILE A 170 -15.32 5.56 16.63
C ILE A 170 -14.52 6.87 16.66
N LEU A 171 -13.81 7.16 15.58
CA LEU A 171 -13.01 8.37 15.40
C LEU A 171 -13.49 9.12 14.14
N PRO A 172 -13.41 10.46 14.09
CA PRO A 172 -13.68 11.21 12.85
C PRO A 172 -12.68 10.82 11.75
N ALA A 173 -13.17 10.49 10.55
CA ALA A 173 -12.27 10.05 9.48
C ALA A 173 -11.30 11.14 9.02
N GLY A 174 -11.72 12.41 9.00
CA GLY A 174 -10.85 13.53 8.62
C GLY A 174 -9.62 13.66 9.52
N LEU A 175 -9.77 13.41 10.83
CA LEU A 175 -8.65 13.45 11.78
C LEU A 175 -7.66 12.30 11.53
N VAL A 176 -8.18 11.09 11.32
CA VAL A 176 -7.33 9.92 11.06
C VAL A 176 -6.66 10.02 9.68
N ASP A 177 -7.32 10.58 8.68
CA ASP A 177 -6.76 10.80 7.35
C ASP A 177 -5.61 11.82 7.38
N LEU A 178 -5.79 12.94 8.09
CA LEU A 178 -4.72 13.92 8.33
C LEU A 178 -3.51 13.26 9.00
N ARG A 179 -3.73 12.56 10.12
CA ARG A 179 -2.66 11.86 10.85
C ARG A 179 -1.98 10.80 10.01
N LEU A 180 -2.72 10.07 9.17
CA LEU A 180 -2.15 9.09 8.25
C LEU A 180 -1.13 9.75 7.32
N ARG A 181 -1.50 10.89 6.73
CA ARG A 181 -0.64 11.65 5.83
C ARG A 181 0.59 12.22 6.54
N GLU A 182 0.43 12.76 7.74
CA GLU A 182 1.55 13.27 8.58
C GLU A 182 2.50 12.15 9.04
N THR A 183 1.94 11.00 9.43
CA THR A 183 2.69 9.81 9.87
C THR A 183 3.63 9.36 8.76
N TYR A 184 3.11 9.24 7.53
CA TYR A 184 3.88 8.81 6.37
C TYR A 184 4.55 9.97 5.61
N ALA A 185 4.40 11.23 6.04
CA ALA A 185 4.94 12.39 5.31
C ALA A 185 4.60 12.35 3.80
N VAL A 186 3.31 12.21 3.49
CA VAL A 186 2.80 12.10 2.11
C VAL A 186 1.62 13.03 1.88
N ASP A 187 1.40 13.38 0.62
CA ASP A 187 0.28 14.22 0.23
C ASP A 187 -1.06 13.46 0.19
N ALA A 188 -2.15 14.23 0.11
CA ALA A 188 -3.47 13.68 -0.11
C ALA A 188 -3.58 13.06 -1.52
N LEU A 189 -4.22 11.90 -1.58
CA LEU A 189 -4.60 11.30 -2.86
C LEU A 189 -5.86 11.97 -3.41
N VAL A 190 -5.71 12.67 -4.53
CA VAL A 190 -6.81 13.26 -5.32
C VAL A 190 -7.18 12.28 -6.44
N ILE A 191 -8.46 11.95 -6.54
CA ILE A 191 -9.08 10.97 -7.46
C ILE A 191 -10.48 11.41 -7.82
#